data_AF-A0AAU5L9T5-F1
#
_entry.id   AF-A0AAU5L9T5-F1
#
_cell.length_a   1.000
_cell.length_b   1.000
_cell.length_c   1.000
_cell.angle_alpha   90.00
_cell.angle_beta   90.00
_cell.angle_gamma   90.00
#
_symmetry.space_group_name_H-M   'P 1'
#
loop_
_entity.id
_entity.type
_entity.pdbx_description
1 polymer ?
#
loop_
_entity_poly.entity_id
_entity_poly.type
_entity_poly.pdbx_seq_one_letter_code
_entity_poly.pdbx_strand_id
1 'polypeptide(L)'
;MSMVTAVESVIHEAELQLTDGTWELTATDSALARETAAALDAAIGPADTHQALSRIERLAALREALAALAVTIARTHGHLAWFLADASSHLAPVLHWRALDAPGNRTFGAVLPTGDELADAEAATRLLAAMLSRGSRTT
;
A
#
# COMPACT_ATOMS: atom_id res chain seq x y z
N MET A 1 -13.98 -4.56 8.22
CA MET A 1 -12.56 -4.47 8.62
C MET A 1 -11.97 -3.30 7.85
N SER A 2 -11.24 -2.40 8.51
CA SER A 2 -10.58 -1.28 7.83
C SER A 2 -9.34 -1.78 7.07
N MET A 3 -8.86 -1.01 6.11
CA MET A 3 -7.63 -1.31 5.36
C MET A 3 -6.42 -1.30 6.28
N VAL A 4 -6.38 -0.39 7.27
CA VAL A 4 -5.32 -0.38 8.29
C VAL A 4 -5.27 -1.71 9.03
N THR A 5 -6.38 -2.18 9.61
CA THR A 5 -6.39 -3.43 10.38
C THR A 5 -6.05 -4.64 9.50
N ALA A 6 -6.49 -4.63 8.24
CA ALA A 6 -6.14 -5.68 7.29
C ALA A 6 -4.62 -5.71 7.01
N VAL A 7 -4.03 -4.55 6.69
CA VAL A 7 -2.59 -4.43 6.42
C VAL A 7 -1.76 -4.71 7.67
N GLU A 8 -2.21 -4.29 8.85
CA GLU A 8 -1.57 -4.64 10.13
C GLU A 8 -1.52 -6.16 10.35
N SER A 9 -2.58 -6.88 10.00
CA SER A 9 -2.60 -8.35 10.08
C SER A 9 -1.56 -8.98 9.16
N VAL A 10 -1.45 -8.49 7.92
CA VAL A 10 -0.46 -8.99 6.95
C VAL A 10 0.97 -8.65 7.40
N ILE A 11 1.20 -7.45 7.93
CA ILE A 11 2.48 -7.04 8.53
C ILE A 11 2.83 -7.95 9.71
N HIS A 12 1.86 -8.24 10.58
CA HIS A 12 2.10 -9.09 11.73
C HIS A 12 2.51 -10.51 11.33
N GLU A 13 1.85 -11.10 10.33
CA GLU A 13 2.23 -12.40 9.78
C GLU A 13 3.66 -12.37 9.20
N ALA A 14 3.99 -11.34 8.42
CA ALA A 14 5.33 -11.14 7.88
C ALA A 14 6.40 -11.03 8.99
N GLU A 15 6.13 -10.26 10.05
CA GLU A 15 7.04 -10.11 11.18
C GLU A 15 7.27 -11.43 11.92
N LEU A 16 6.24 -12.26 12.07
CA LEU A 16 6.36 -13.60 12.63
C LEU A 16 7.26 -14.50 11.78
N GLN A 17 7.02 -14.56 10.46
CA GLN A 17 7.82 -15.38 9.55
C GLN A 17 9.29 -14.92 9.46
N LEU A 18 9.54 -13.62 9.58
CA LEU A 18 10.91 -13.08 9.65
C LEU A 18 11.59 -13.46 10.98
N THR A 19 10.84 -13.44 12.08
CA THR A 19 11.35 -13.73 13.43
C THR A 19 11.62 -15.22 13.63
N ASP A 20 10.77 -16.09 13.09
CA ASP A 20 10.91 -17.54 13.19
C ASP A 20 11.84 -18.16 12.14
N GLY A 21 12.30 -17.35 11.17
CA GLY A 21 13.23 -17.77 10.12
C GLY A 21 12.57 -18.49 8.94
N THR A 22 11.25 -18.58 8.89
CA THR A 22 10.51 -19.14 7.74
C THR A 22 10.68 -18.27 6.49
N TRP A 23 10.81 -16.95 6.69
CA TRP A 23 11.16 -16.00 5.66
C TRP A 23 12.52 -15.37 5.94
N GLU A 24 13.51 -15.69 5.11
CA GLU A 24 14.79 -14.98 5.07
C GLU A 24 14.79 -13.95 3.94
N LEU A 25 15.06 -12.68 4.27
CA LEU A 25 15.19 -11.62 3.26
C LEU A 25 16.54 -11.70 2.57
N THR A 26 16.52 -11.92 1.26
CA THR A 26 17.73 -11.82 0.44
C THR A 26 18.18 -10.36 0.30
N ALA A 27 19.42 -10.13 -0.11
CA ALA A 27 19.90 -8.78 -0.42
C ALA A 27 19.08 -8.11 -1.55
N THR A 28 18.65 -8.90 -2.54
CA THR A 28 17.79 -8.43 -3.63
C THR A 28 16.41 -8.04 -3.12
N ASP A 29 15.78 -8.86 -2.27
CA ASP A 29 14.49 -8.56 -1.67
C ASP A 29 14.56 -7.31 -0.78
N SER A 30 15.64 -7.18 -0.01
CA SER A 30 15.89 -6.01 0.83
C SER A 30 16.10 -4.72 0.01
N ALA A 31 16.66 -4.82 -1.19
CA ALA A 31 16.77 -3.69 -2.11
C ALA A 31 15.42 -3.32 -2.71
N LEU A 32 14.65 -4.31 -3.17
CA LEU A 32 13.30 -4.10 -3.70
C LEU A 32 12.35 -3.53 -2.64
N ALA A 33 12.39 -4.04 -1.41
CA ALA A 33 11.57 -3.54 -0.31
C ALA A 33 11.86 -2.06 -0.02
N ARG A 34 13.14 -1.64 -0.04
CA ARG A 34 13.51 -0.22 0.12
C ARG A 34 13.07 0.65 -1.04
N GLU A 35 13.22 0.17 -2.27
CA GLU A 35 12.76 0.86 -3.47
C GLU A 35 11.24 1.08 -3.40
N THR A 36 10.48 0.05 -3.03
CA THR A 36 9.03 0.13 -2.83
C THR A 36 8.67 1.09 -1.72
N ALA A 37 9.31 0.98 -0.54
CA ALA A 37 9.04 1.88 0.57
C ALA A 37 9.21 3.36 0.17
N ALA A 38 10.31 3.69 -0.52
CA ALA A 38 10.55 5.03 -1.02
C ALA A 38 9.49 5.49 -2.03
N ALA A 39 9.01 4.61 -2.91
CA ALA A 39 7.94 4.93 -3.85
C ALA A 39 6.59 5.17 -3.14
N LEU A 40 6.26 4.38 -2.12
CA LEU A 40 5.06 4.58 -1.31
C LEU A 40 5.10 5.90 -0.53
N ASP A 41 6.24 6.19 0.10
CA ASP A 41 6.47 7.44 0.83
C ASP A 41 6.43 8.66 -0.10
N ALA A 42 6.98 8.55 -1.32
CA ALA A 42 6.93 9.63 -2.30
C ALA A 42 5.51 9.91 -2.79
N ALA A 43 4.69 8.88 -2.97
CA ALA A 43 3.31 9.03 -3.43
C ALA A 43 2.41 9.65 -2.34
N ILE A 44 2.43 9.09 -1.13
CA ILE A 44 1.48 9.47 -0.07
C ILE A 44 2.01 10.58 0.83
N GLY A 45 3.33 10.65 1.06
CA GLY A 45 3.94 11.68 1.90
C GLY A 45 3.39 11.77 3.33
N PRO A 46 3.72 12.86 4.05
CA PRO A 46 3.25 13.11 5.42
C PRO A 46 1.73 13.29 5.51
N ALA A 47 1.14 12.84 6.62
CA ALA A 47 -0.31 12.88 6.84
C ALA A 47 -0.91 14.28 6.69
N ASP A 48 -0.37 15.26 7.42
CA ASP A 48 -0.91 16.62 7.46
C ASP A 48 -0.91 17.29 6.07
N THR A 49 0.18 17.11 5.32
CA THR A 49 0.31 17.65 3.96
C THR A 49 -0.66 16.96 3.00
N HIS A 50 -0.77 15.63 3.09
CA HIS A 50 -1.56 14.85 2.14
C HIS A 50 -3.06 15.00 2.35
N GLN A 51 -3.51 15.09 3.60
CA GLN A 51 -4.94 15.24 3.92
C GLN A 51 -5.49 16.62 3.50
N ALA A 52 -4.61 17.63 3.36
CA ALA A 52 -4.97 18.94 2.83
C ALA A 52 -5.19 18.97 1.31
N LEU A 53 -4.79 17.92 0.59
CA LEU A 53 -4.97 17.82 -0.85
C LEU A 53 -6.44 17.57 -1.25
N SER A 54 -6.77 17.87 -2.49
CA SER A 54 -8.08 17.54 -3.04
C SER A 54 -8.28 16.03 -3.15
N ARG A 55 -9.54 15.58 -3.21
CA ARG A 55 -9.88 14.15 -3.40
C ARG A 55 -9.21 13.55 -4.65
N ILE A 56 -9.12 14.34 -5.73
CA ILE A 56 -8.53 13.88 -7.00
C ILE A 56 -7.05 13.56 -6.79
N GLU A 57 -6.31 14.47 -6.14
CA GLU A 57 -4.88 14.32 -5.87
C GLU A 57 -4.61 13.16 -4.91
N ARG A 58 -5.38 13.06 -3.81
CA ARG A 58 -5.28 11.95 -2.85
C ARG A 58 -5.52 10.60 -3.51
N LEU A 59 -6.56 10.50 -4.34
CA LEU A 59 -6.85 9.27 -5.06
C LEU A 59 -5.80 8.93 -6.13
N ALA A 60 -5.25 9.93 -6.81
CA ALA A 60 -4.17 9.72 -7.78
C ALA A 60 -2.92 9.15 -7.09
N ALA A 61 -2.53 9.72 -5.95
CA ALA A 61 -1.41 9.24 -5.16
C ALA A 61 -1.58 7.81 -4.63
N LEU A 62 -2.78 7.46 -4.13
CA LEU A 62 -3.08 6.08 -3.71
C LEU A 62 -2.97 5.08 -4.86
N ARG A 63 -3.34 5.49 -6.08
CA ARG A 63 -3.18 4.65 -7.28
C ARG A 63 -1.73 4.53 -7.72
N GLU A 64 -0.95 5.58 -7.57
CA GLU A 64 0.49 5.56 -7.82
C GLU A 64 1.19 4.60 -6.85
N ALA A 65 0.82 4.62 -5.57
CA ALA A 65 1.29 3.66 -4.57
C ALA A 65 0.94 2.20 -4.97
N LEU A 66 -0.30 1.93 -5.39
CA LEU A 66 -0.70 0.62 -5.90
C LEU A 66 0.06 0.19 -7.16
N ALA A 67 0.37 1.13 -8.06
CA ALA A 67 1.18 0.86 -9.23
C ALA A 67 2.62 0.47 -8.84
N ALA A 68 3.21 1.15 -7.86
CA ALA A 68 4.53 0.78 -7.33
C ALA A 68 4.53 -0.63 -6.73
N LEU A 69 3.51 -1.00 -5.95
CA LEU A 69 3.33 -2.36 -5.43
C LEU A 69 3.26 -3.38 -6.57
N ALA A 70 2.42 -3.13 -7.58
CA ALA A 70 2.26 -4.03 -8.72
C ALA A 70 3.57 -4.24 -9.49
N VAL A 71 4.36 -3.18 -9.70
CA VAL A 71 5.67 -3.26 -10.36
C VAL A 71 6.65 -4.10 -9.54
N THR A 72 6.69 -3.93 -8.22
CA THR A 72 7.57 -4.74 -7.37
C THR A 72 7.15 -6.19 -7.33
N ILE A 73 5.85 -6.49 -7.20
CA ILE A 73 5.31 -7.85 -7.26
C ILE A 73 5.72 -8.52 -8.57
N ALA A 74 5.66 -7.81 -9.70
CA ALA A 74 6.09 -8.36 -11.00
C ALA A 74 7.60 -8.63 -11.10
N ARG A 75 8.42 -8.03 -10.23
CA ARG A 75 9.89 -8.14 -10.21
C ARG A 75 10.41 -9.12 -9.16
N THR A 76 9.55 -9.67 -8.30
CA THR A 76 9.95 -10.56 -7.20
C THR A 76 9.09 -11.82 -7.16
N HIS A 77 9.56 -12.82 -6.41
CA HIS A 77 8.92 -14.11 -6.22
C HIS A 77 9.05 -14.54 -4.74
N GLY A 78 8.29 -15.55 -4.33
CA GLY A 78 8.35 -16.07 -2.96
C GLY A 78 7.71 -15.14 -1.93
N HIS A 79 8.17 -15.19 -0.67
CA HIS A 79 7.54 -14.52 0.47
C HIS A 79 7.35 -13.01 0.29
N LEU A 80 8.33 -12.29 -0.28
CA LEU A 80 8.16 -10.85 -0.54
C LEU A 80 7.02 -10.60 -1.52
N ALA A 81 6.93 -11.39 -2.60
CA ALA A 81 5.84 -11.26 -3.57
C ALA A 81 4.48 -11.59 -2.95
N TRP A 82 4.41 -12.63 -2.12
CA TRP A 82 3.18 -13.03 -1.42
C TRP A 82 2.71 -11.96 -0.44
N PHE A 83 3.62 -11.46 0.40
CA PHE A 83 3.37 -10.37 1.34
C PHE A 83 2.83 -9.12 0.63
N LEU A 84 3.52 -8.67 -0.42
CA LEU A 84 3.11 -7.48 -1.17
C LEU A 84 1.79 -7.69 -1.90
N ALA A 85 1.55 -8.88 -2.47
CA ALA A 85 0.31 -9.21 -3.15
C ALA A 85 -0.88 -9.20 -2.19
N ASP A 86 -0.72 -9.77 -0.99
CA ASP A 86 -1.78 -9.83 0.01
C ASP A 86 -2.11 -8.42 0.55
N ALA A 87 -1.08 -7.65 0.93
CA ALA A 87 -1.27 -6.25 1.35
C ALA A 87 -1.93 -5.40 0.25
N SER A 88 -1.50 -5.55 -1.00
CA SER A 88 -2.09 -4.86 -2.16
C SER A 88 -3.55 -5.25 -2.39
N SER A 89 -3.91 -6.52 -2.13
CA SER A 89 -5.29 -7.00 -2.26
C SER A 89 -6.25 -6.29 -1.30
N HIS A 90 -5.79 -5.96 -0.09
CA HIS A 90 -6.57 -5.20 0.89
C HIS A 90 -6.73 -3.72 0.51
N LEU A 91 -5.79 -3.18 -0.27
CA LEU A 91 -5.85 -1.82 -0.82
C LEU A 91 -6.62 -1.74 -2.16
N ALA A 92 -6.99 -2.87 -2.75
CA ALA A 92 -7.70 -2.94 -4.04
C ALA A 92 -8.98 -2.09 -4.15
N PRO A 93 -9.77 -1.81 -3.09
CA PRO A 93 -10.95 -0.94 -3.21
C PRO A 93 -10.64 0.45 -3.77
N VAL A 94 -9.43 0.98 -3.57
CA VAL A 94 -8.94 2.25 -4.15
C VAL A 94 -9.11 2.27 -5.68
N LEU A 95 -8.91 1.13 -6.35
CA LEU A 95 -9.03 1.05 -7.82
C LEU A 95 -10.47 1.29 -8.29
N HIS A 96 -11.46 1.04 -7.43
CA HIS A 96 -12.88 1.25 -7.71
C HIS A 96 -13.39 2.61 -7.24
N TRP A 97 -12.54 3.49 -6.73
CA TRP A 97 -12.97 4.83 -6.32
C TRP A 97 -13.04 5.80 -7.49
N ARG A 98 -13.94 6.77 -7.44
CA ARG A 98 -13.95 7.92 -8.34
C ARG A 98 -13.68 9.18 -7.51
N ALA A 99 -13.03 10.16 -8.11
CA ALA A 99 -12.79 11.43 -7.43
C ALA A 99 -13.87 12.48 -7.72
N LEU A 100 -14.56 12.34 -8.85
CA LEU A 100 -15.59 13.26 -9.33
C LEU A 100 -16.98 12.63 -9.21
N ASP A 101 -17.98 13.50 -9.07
CA ASP A 101 -19.37 13.10 -9.22
C ASP A 101 -19.66 12.73 -10.68
N ALA A 102 -20.46 11.70 -10.87
CA ALA A 102 -20.79 11.19 -12.20
C ALA A 102 -22.24 11.57 -12.56
N PRO A 103 -22.46 12.43 -13.56
CA PRO A 103 -23.80 12.72 -14.04
C PRO A 103 -24.39 11.52 -14.77
N GLY A 104 -25.47 10.97 -14.22
CA GLY A 104 -26.06 9.70 -14.64
C GLY A 104 -25.27 8.52 -14.09
N ASN A 105 -25.97 7.51 -13.54
CA ASN A 105 -25.41 6.42 -12.73
C ASN A 105 -24.51 5.41 -13.48
N ARG A 106 -23.76 5.83 -14.51
CA ARG A 106 -22.87 5.00 -15.33
C ARG A 106 -21.41 5.26 -14.94
N THR A 107 -20.93 4.56 -13.91
CA THR A 107 -19.58 4.76 -13.34
C THR A 107 -18.66 3.56 -13.50
N PHE A 108 -19.04 2.55 -14.30
CA PHE A 108 -18.35 1.26 -14.35
C PHE A 108 -18.21 0.60 -12.96
N GLY A 109 -19.21 0.82 -12.09
CA GLY A 109 -19.18 0.34 -10.71
C GLY A 109 -18.30 1.16 -9.77
N ALA A 110 -17.64 2.22 -10.24
CA ALA A 110 -16.83 3.06 -9.37
C ALA A 110 -17.70 3.82 -8.36
N VAL A 111 -17.22 3.97 -7.14
CA VAL A 111 -17.92 4.59 -6.00
C VAL A 111 -17.17 5.82 -5.49
N LEU A 112 -17.88 6.78 -4.89
CA LEU A 112 -17.22 7.93 -4.27
C LEU A 112 -16.75 7.52 -2.87
N PRO A 113 -15.45 7.59 -2.55
CA PRO A 113 -14.97 7.28 -1.21
C PRO A 113 -15.34 8.41 -0.25
N THR A 114 -15.59 8.02 0.99
CA THR A 114 -15.66 8.92 2.14
C THR A 114 -14.27 9.46 2.47
N GLY A 115 -14.21 10.55 3.25
CA GLY A 115 -12.93 11.09 3.74
C GLY A 115 -12.17 10.09 4.62
N ASP A 116 -12.91 9.30 5.41
CA ASP A 116 -12.36 8.29 6.31
C ASP A 116 -11.76 7.11 5.53
N GLU A 117 -12.43 6.64 4.47
CA GLU A 117 -11.88 5.59 3.61
C GLU A 117 -10.56 6.01 2.92
N LEU A 118 -10.47 7.26 2.47
CA LEU A 118 -9.21 7.80 1.94
C LEU A 118 -8.12 7.83 3.02
N ALA A 119 -8.45 8.36 4.20
CA ALA A 119 -7.49 8.44 5.30
C ALA A 119 -7.02 7.05 5.76
N ASP A 120 -7.91 6.07 5.79
CA ASP A 120 -7.63 4.67 6.11
C ASP A 120 -6.68 4.03 5.08
N ALA A 121 -6.95 4.20 3.78
CA ALA A 121 -6.06 3.71 2.72
C ALA A 121 -4.65 4.35 2.77
N GLU A 122 -4.59 5.65 3.05
CA GLU A 122 -3.33 6.37 3.18
C GLU A 122 -2.55 5.93 4.42
N ALA A 123 -3.22 5.74 5.55
CA ALA A 123 -2.60 5.24 6.77
C ALA A 123 -2.08 3.81 6.59
N ALA A 124 -2.87 2.92 5.99
CA ALA A 124 -2.45 1.56 5.65
C ALA A 124 -1.22 1.55 4.73
N THR A 125 -1.20 2.44 3.72
CA THR A 125 -0.05 2.59 2.82
C THR A 125 1.21 3.05 3.55
N ARG A 126 1.09 4.01 4.49
CA ARG A 126 2.22 4.47 5.32
C ARG A 126 2.73 3.37 6.27
N LEU A 127 1.83 2.56 6.84
CA LEU A 127 2.21 1.41 7.67
C LEU A 127 3.03 0.40 6.86
N LEU A 128 2.59 0.11 5.63
CA LEU A 128 3.30 -0.78 4.72
C LEU A 128 4.69 -0.22 4.34
N ALA A 129 4.78 1.07 4.00
CA ALA A 129 6.07 1.72 3.72
C ALA A 129 7.03 1.66 4.92
N ALA A 130 6.50 1.88 6.13
CA ALA A 130 7.28 1.79 7.36
C ALA A 130 7.78 0.35 7.62
N MET A 131 6.96 -0.68 7.37
CA MET A 131 7.38 -2.08 7.50
C MET A 131 8.48 -2.43 6.51
N LEU A 132 8.30 -2.09 5.24
CA LEU A 132 9.28 -2.34 4.17
C LEU A 132 10.61 -1.63 4.43
N SER A 133 10.57 -0.44 5.05
CA SER A 133 11.76 0.28 5.48
C SER A 133 12.51 -0.43 6.63
N ARG A 134 11.81 -1.08 7.57
CA ARG A 134 12.42 -1.74 8.74
C ARG A 134 13.11 -3.05 8.40
N GLY A 135 12.51 -3.87 7.53
CA GLY A 135 13.05 -5.18 7.12
C GLY A 135 14.44 -5.12 6.46
N SER A 136 14.93 -3.94 6.14
CA SER A 136 16.21 -3.70 5.46
C SER A 136 17.39 -3.29 6.37
N ARG A 137 17.19 -3.24 7.69
CA ARG A 137 18.24 -2.79 8.65
C ARG A 137 19.17 -3.89 9.18
N THR A 138 19.02 -5.13 8.73
CA THR A 138 19.88 -6.25 9.11
C THR A 138 20.69 -6.72 7.91
N THR A 139 21.83 -6.08 7.66
CA THR A 139 23.10 -6.69 7.20
C THR A 139 24.21 -5.64 7.13
#